data_AF-A0A2D5XY39-F1
#
_entry.id   AF-A0A2D5XY39-F1
#
_cell.length_a   1.000
_cell.length_b   1.000
_cell.length_c   1.000
_cell.angle_alpha   90.00
_cell.angle_beta   90.00
_cell.angle_gamma   90.00
#
_symmetry.space_group_name_H-M   'P 1'
#
loop_
_entity.id
_entity.type
_entity.pdbx_description
1 polymer ?
#
loop_
_entity_poly.entity_id
_entity_poly.type
_entity_poly.pdbx_seq_one_letter_code
_entity_poly.pdbx_strand_id
1 'polypeptide(L)'
;MVARAYRQAGSLVVVTDEPATCAWSPLDCGFAVADASGDDEVTVMTGGSRSHSIGFDAGTTYHVKCADVFGNTAGQCQIVVRGGI
;
A
#
# COMPACT_ATOMS: atom_id res chain seq x y z
N MET A 1 2.23 0.66 11.15
CA MET A 1 1.29 -0.35 10.59
C MET A 1 0.04 0.29 9.97
N VAL A 2 -0.70 -0.41 9.10
CA VAL A 2 -2.00 0.07 8.56
C VAL A 2 -3.09 0.10 9.63
N ALA A 3 -3.68 1.27 9.86
CA ALA A 3 -4.78 1.49 10.80
C ALA A 3 -6.15 1.58 10.08
N ARG A 4 -6.15 2.04 8.83
CA ARG A 4 -7.37 2.35 8.07
C ARG A 4 -7.10 2.34 6.57
N ALA A 5 -8.05 1.85 5.79
CA ALA A 5 -8.07 2.09 4.34
C ALA A 5 -9.48 2.45 3.87
N TYR A 6 -9.57 3.39 2.94
CA TYR A 6 -10.85 3.87 2.41
C TYR A 6 -10.66 4.49 1.02
N ARG A 7 -11.77 4.61 0.28
CA ARG A 7 -11.79 5.29 -0.99
C ARG A 7 -12.16 6.76 -0.79
N GLN A 8 -11.41 7.67 -1.38
CA GLN A 8 -11.70 9.10 -1.37
C GLN A 8 -11.37 9.71 -2.73
N ALA A 9 -12.34 10.40 -3.35
CA ALA A 9 -12.16 11.14 -4.60
C ALA A 9 -11.46 10.35 -5.74
N GLY A 10 -11.76 9.06 -5.88
CA GLY A 10 -11.15 8.21 -6.92
C GLY A 10 -9.78 7.61 -6.55
N SER A 11 -9.32 7.82 -5.32
CA SER A 11 -8.08 7.25 -4.80
C SER A 11 -8.35 6.26 -3.66
N LEU A 12 -7.48 5.27 -3.53
CA LEU A 12 -7.37 4.43 -2.35
C LEU A 12 -6.44 5.16 -1.39
N VAL A 13 -6.95 5.48 -0.20
CA VAL A 13 -6.19 6.08 0.88
C VAL A 13 -5.93 5.02 1.95
N VAL A 14 -4.66 4.84 2.28
CA VAL A 14 -4.16 3.97 3.33
C VAL A 14 -3.55 4.86 4.42
N VAL A 15 -4.03 4.71 5.64
CA VAL A 15 -3.56 5.46 6.81
C VAL A 15 -2.85 4.51 7.75
N THR A 16 -1.66 4.91 8.20
CA THR A 16 -0.87 4.17 9.18
C THR A 16 -0.94 4.84 10.55
N ASP A 17 -0.78 4.04 11.60
CA ASP A 17 -0.69 4.51 13.00
C ASP A 17 0.65 5.18 13.33
N GLU A 18 1.69 4.89 12.55
CA GLU A 18 3.04 5.42 12.67
C GLU A 18 3.61 5.89 11.32
N PRO A 19 4.68 6.70 11.31
CA PRO A 19 5.36 7.08 10.07
C PRO A 19 5.84 5.87 9.27
N ALA A 20 5.46 5.79 7.99
CA ALA A 20 5.77 4.64 7.15
C ALA A 20 5.89 5.00 5.65
N THR A 21 6.43 4.09 4.87
CA THR A 21 6.35 4.06 3.41
C THR A 21 5.47 2.88 3.03
N CYS A 22 4.42 3.10 2.26
CA CYS A 22 3.54 2.04 1.76
C CYS A 22 3.73 1.82 0.27
N ALA A 23 3.72 0.56 -0.14
CA ALA A 23 3.72 0.13 -1.53
C ALA A 23 2.68 -0.97 -1.73
N TRP A 24 2.27 -1.18 -2.97
CA TRP A 24 1.29 -2.19 -3.32
C TRP A 24 1.66 -2.92 -4.60
N SER A 25 1.09 -4.12 -4.78
CA SER A 25 1.19 -4.93 -6.00
C SER A 25 -0.19 -5.49 -6.37
N PRO A 26 -0.49 -5.72 -7.67
CA PRO A 26 -1.69 -6.44 -8.08
C PRO A 26 -1.58 -7.96 -7.91
N LEU A 27 -0.38 -8.52 -7.73
CA LEU A 27 -0.13 -9.96 -7.70
C LEU A 27 -0.28 -10.55 -6.30
N ASP A 28 0.62 -10.18 -5.40
CA ASP A 28 0.67 -10.70 -4.03
C ASP A 28 1.51 -9.79 -3.10
N CYS A 29 1.84 -10.27 -1.89
CA CYS A 29 2.62 -9.54 -0.87
C CYS A 29 4.07 -10.06 -0.70
N GLY A 30 4.57 -10.81 -1.66
CA GLY A 30 5.93 -11.35 -1.73
C GLY A 30 6.97 -10.28 -2.04
N PHE A 31 6.57 -9.06 -2.37
CA PHE A 31 7.49 -7.96 -2.66
C PHE A 31 8.07 -7.31 -1.39
N ALA A 32 9.24 -6.68 -1.55
CA ALA A 32 9.85 -5.84 -0.54
C ALA A 32 9.53 -4.36 -0.82
N VAL A 33 9.09 -3.63 0.22
CA VAL A 33 8.75 -2.20 0.09
C VAL A 33 9.98 -1.37 -0.30
N ALA A 34 11.17 -1.78 0.14
CA ALA A 34 12.45 -1.13 -0.20
C ALA A 34 12.81 -1.28 -1.69
N ASP A 35 12.41 -2.39 -2.32
CA ASP A 35 12.73 -2.73 -3.71
C ASP A 35 11.67 -2.27 -4.71
N ALA A 36 10.63 -1.56 -4.24
CA ALA A 36 9.53 -1.05 -5.06
C ALA A 36 9.96 -0.12 -6.21
N SER A 37 11.22 0.31 -6.24
CA SER A 37 11.79 1.14 -7.30
C SER A 37 12.33 0.34 -8.50
N GLY A 38 12.49 -0.98 -8.34
CA GLY A 38 13.11 -1.87 -9.33
C GLY A 38 12.22 -3.03 -9.77
N ASP A 39 10.97 -3.08 -9.30
CA ASP A 39 9.99 -4.10 -9.64
C ASP A 39 8.81 -3.43 -10.36
N ASP A 40 8.56 -3.82 -11.62
CA ASP A 40 7.52 -3.24 -12.46
C ASP A 40 6.09 -3.49 -11.91
N GLU A 41 5.93 -4.48 -11.02
CA GLU A 41 4.66 -4.90 -10.44
C GLU A 41 4.45 -4.35 -9.02
N VAL A 42 5.34 -3.47 -8.55
CA VAL A 42 5.26 -2.84 -7.23
C VAL A 42 5.26 -1.32 -7.38
N THR A 43 4.27 -0.67 -6.79
CA THR A 43 4.16 0.79 -6.83
C THR A 43 4.17 1.38 -5.42
N VAL A 44 5.10 2.31 -5.19
CA VAL A 44 5.11 3.14 -3.97
C VAL A 44 3.91 4.09 -3.99
N MET A 45 3.13 4.07 -2.91
CA MET A 45 2.02 5.00 -2.73
C MET A 45 2.54 6.40 -2.40
N THR A 46 1.88 7.43 -2.93
CA THR A 46 2.26 8.83 -2.70
C THR A 46 1.59 9.37 -1.44
N GLY A 47 2.14 10.40 -0.80
CA GLY A 47 1.48 11.06 0.32
C GLY A 47 2.42 11.54 1.41
N GLY A 48 1.89 11.68 2.62
CA GLY A 48 2.61 12.12 3.81
C GLY A 48 3.12 10.96 4.65
N SER A 49 3.65 11.27 5.85
CA SER A 49 4.25 10.27 6.74
C SER A 49 3.28 9.19 7.23
N ARG A 50 1.98 9.50 7.37
CA ARG A 50 0.96 8.55 7.87
C ARG A 50 -0.22 8.33 6.92
N SER A 51 -0.19 8.95 5.75
CA SER A 51 -1.31 8.95 4.81
C SER A 51 -0.76 8.74 3.42
N HIS A 52 -1.16 7.64 2.80
CA HIS A 52 -0.64 7.15 1.54
C HIS A 52 -1.81 6.96 0.58
N SER A 53 -1.63 7.33 -0.67
CA SER A 53 -2.66 7.32 -1.68
C SER A 53 -2.16 6.79 -3.01
N ILE A 54 -3.05 6.12 -3.72
CA ILE A 54 -2.88 5.66 -5.09
C ILE A 54 -4.21 5.84 -5.81
N GLY A 55 -4.20 6.02 -7.14
CA GLY A 55 -5.41 5.91 -7.94
C GLY A 55 -6.13 4.58 -7.68
N PHE A 56 -7.44 4.62 -7.55
CA PHE A 56 -8.26 3.43 -7.29
C PHE A 56 -9.01 3.01 -8.55
N ASP A 57 -8.71 1.80 -9.00
CA ASP A 57 -9.36 1.07 -10.07
C ASP A 57 -10.17 -0.08 -9.46
N ALA A 58 -11.46 -0.13 -9.78
CA ALA A 58 -12.36 -1.11 -9.19
C ALA A 58 -12.12 -2.55 -9.70
N GLY A 59 -11.44 -2.73 -10.84
CA GLY A 59 -11.05 -4.03 -11.36
C GLY A 59 -9.78 -4.59 -10.73
N THR A 60 -9.08 -3.78 -9.92
CA THR A 60 -7.77 -4.13 -9.36
C THR A 60 -7.88 -4.58 -7.92
N THR A 61 -7.14 -5.65 -7.58
CA THR A 61 -6.90 -6.03 -6.18
C THR A 61 -5.58 -5.42 -5.73
N TYR A 62 -5.61 -4.66 -4.63
CA TYR A 62 -4.45 -3.97 -4.09
C TYR A 62 -3.89 -4.77 -2.91
N HIS A 63 -2.73 -5.39 -3.10
CA HIS A 63 -1.99 -6.07 -2.05
C HIS A 63 -1.00 -5.10 -1.42
N VAL A 64 -1.32 -4.54 -0.25
CA VAL A 64 -0.58 -3.42 0.33
C VAL A 64 0.33 -3.89 1.46
N LYS A 65 1.57 -3.38 1.44
CA LYS A 65 2.54 -3.50 2.54
C LYS A 65 3.09 -2.12 2.87
N CYS A 66 3.35 -1.90 4.15
CA CYS A 66 4.06 -0.72 4.62
C CYS A 66 5.31 -1.13 5.39
N ALA A 67 6.36 -0.34 5.25
CA ALA A 67 7.55 -0.41 6.06
C ALA A 67 7.61 0.85 6.93
N ASP A 68 7.92 0.70 8.22
CA ASP A 68 8.18 1.86 9.08
C ASP A 68 9.48 2.57 8.66
N VAL A 69 9.82 3.66 9.35
CA VAL A 69 11.06 4.43 9.10
C VAL A 69 12.35 3.66 9.36
N PHE A 70 12.29 2.50 10.03
CA PHE A 70 13.42 1.61 10.28
C PHE A 70 13.46 0.43 9.31
N GLY A 71 12.52 0.35 8.37
CA GLY A 71 12.40 -0.72 7.38
C GLY A 71 11.66 -1.97 7.88
N ASN A 72 11.06 -1.93 9.07
CA ASN A 72 10.29 -3.07 9.58
C ASN A 72 8.98 -3.19 8.80
N THR A 73 8.69 -4.40 8.32
CA THR A 73 7.46 -4.70 7.58
C THR A 73 6.89 -6.04 8.01
N ALA A 74 5.57 -6.21 7.86
CA ALA A 74 4.95 -7.51 8.03
C ALA A 74 5.36 -8.46 6.89
N GLY A 75 5.63 -9.73 7.21
CA GLY A 75 5.94 -10.75 6.20
C GLY A 75 4.73 -11.16 5.33
N GLN A 76 3.53 -10.67 5.64
CA GLN A 76 2.28 -10.92 4.93
C GLN A 76 1.63 -9.59 4.51
N CYS A 77 0.57 -9.64 3.72
CA CYS A 77 -0.23 -8.45 3.42
C CYS A 77 -0.73 -7.81 4.72
N GLN A 78 -0.52 -6.50 4.87
CA GLN A 78 -1.15 -5.76 5.97
C GLN A 78 -2.62 -5.50 5.65
N ILE A 79 -2.93 -5.26 4.38
CA ILE A 79 -4.30 -5.17 3.91
C ILE A 79 -4.38 -5.59 2.44
N VAL A 80 -5.48 -6.25 2.08
CA VAL A 80 -5.86 -6.53 0.70
C VAL A 80 -7.14 -5.77 0.42
N VAL A 81 -7.11 -4.84 -0.52
CA VAL A 81 -8.28 -4.04 -0.91
C VAL A 81 -8.77 -4.51 -2.26
N ARG A 82 -10.04 -4.89 -2.34
CA ARG A 82 -10.69 -5.31 -3.59
C ARG A 82 -11.74 -4.28 -3.98
N GLY A 83 -11.73 -3.84 -5.22
CA GLY A 83 -12.87 -3.13 -5.78
C GLY A 83 -14.04 -4.07 -5.96
N GLY A 84 -15.17 -3.75 -5.32
CA GLY A 84 -16.45 -4.37 -5.62
C GLY A 84 -17.10 -3.68 -6.81
N ILE A 85 -17.71 -4.47 -7.68
CA ILE A 85 -18.77 -4.03 -8.60
C ILE A 85 -20.06 -3.76 -7.83
#